data_AF-A0AAW9IM40-F1
#
_entry.id   AF-A0AAW9IM40-F1
#
_cell.length_a   1.000
_cell.length_b   1.000
_cell.length_c   1.000
_cell.angle_alpha   90.00
_cell.angle_beta   90.00
_cell.angle_gamma   90.00
#
_symmetry.space_group_name_H-M   'P 1'
#
loop_
_entity.id
_entity.type
_entity.pdbx_description
1 polymer ?
#
loop_
_entity_poly.entity_id
_entity_poly.type
_entity_poly.pdbx_seq_one_letter_code
_entity_poly.pdbx_strand_id
1 'polypeptide(L)' 'VFDKDGKLSIISTANQDSPISIGLTPIIGIDVWEHAYYLKYQNRRAEYIDNWWNVVNWEQAEKNYKK' A
#
# COMPACT_ATOMS: atom_id res chain seq x y z
N VAL A 1 3.22 4.49 5.43
CA VAL A 1 2.37 5.00 6.54
C VAL A 1 3.09 6.18 7.19
N PHE A 2 2.39 7.03 7.95
CA PHE A 2 3.05 7.98 8.84
C PHE A 2 2.55 7.83 10.28
N ASP A 3 3.41 8.14 11.24
CA ASP A 3 3.10 8.16 12.68
C ASP A 3 2.63 9.55 13.14
N LYS A 4 2.32 9.69 14.43
CA LYS A 4 1.83 10.96 15.00
C LYS A 4 2.83 12.11 14.91
N ASP A 5 4.11 11.80 14.75
CA ASP A 5 5.19 12.78 14.62
C ASP A 5 5.46 13.14 13.15
N GLY A 6 4.65 12.61 12.21
CA GLY A 6 4.77 12.85 10.78
C GLY A 6 5.88 12.05 10.11
N LYS A 7 6.51 11.10 10.81
CA LYS A 7 7.61 10.30 10.26
C LYS A 7 7.05 9.21 9.36
N LEU A 8 7.64 9.09 8.17
CA LEU A 8 7.27 8.09 7.17
C LEU A 8 7.97 6.76 7.42
N SER A 9 7.23 5.67 7.22
CA SER A 9 7.77 4.30 7.24
C SER A 9 7.01 3.38 6.27
N ILE A 10 7.69 2.30 5.87
CA ILE A 10 7.11 1.21 5.08
C ILE A 10 6.87 0.04 6.04
N ILE A 11 5.66 -0.52 6.01
CA ILE A 11 5.28 -1.69 6.80
C ILE A 11 4.47 -2.65 5.93
N SER A 12 4.39 -3.91 6.34
CA SER A 12 3.45 -4.90 5.80
C SER A 12 2.53 -5.39 6.91
N THR A 13 1.29 -5.71 6.56
CA THR A 13 0.33 -6.33 7.48
C THR A 13 -0.06 -7.72 6.99
N ALA A 14 -0.44 -8.59 7.91
CA ALA A 14 -0.93 -9.92 7.57
C ALA A 14 -2.43 -9.87 7.29
N ASN A 15 -2.89 -10.69 6.35
CA ASN A 15 -4.31 -10.85 6.03
C ASN A 15 -5.04 -9.52 5.76
N GLN A 16 -5.98 -9.13 6.64
CA GLN A 16 -6.76 -7.89 6.58
C GLN A 16 -6.42 -6.94 7.75
N ASP A 17 -5.31 -7.20 8.46
CA ASP A 17 -4.83 -6.30 9.50
C ASP A 17 -4.48 -4.95 8.88
N SER A 18 -4.77 -3.87 9.60
CA SER A 18 -4.64 -2.51 9.11
C SER A 18 -3.65 -1.70 9.96
N PRO A 19 -2.81 -0.84 9.35
CA PRO A 19 -1.97 0.12 10.09
C PRO A 19 -2.78 1.03 11.02
N ILE A 20 -4.06 1.26 10.70
CA ILE A 20 -4.98 2.06 11.51
C ILE A 20 -5.10 1.48 12.93
N SER A 21 -5.13 0.15 13.06
CA SER A 21 -5.27 -0.55 14.35
C SER A 21 -4.08 -0.34 15.29
N ILE A 22 -2.92 0.05 14.76
CA ILE A 22 -1.70 0.36 15.52
C ILE A 22 -1.40 1.87 15.54
N GLY A 23 -2.39 2.71 15.21
CA GLY A 23 -2.29 4.16 15.30
C GLY A 23 -1.43 4.81 14.21
N LEU A 24 -1.23 4.12 13.08
CA LEU A 24 -0.51 4.64 11.92
C LEU A 24 -1.48 5.01 10.80
N THR A 25 -1.17 6.09 10.09
CA THR A 25 -2.02 6.57 8.99
C THR A 25 -1.51 6.01 7.65
N PRO A 26 -2.31 5.23 6.91
CA PRO A 26 -1.96 4.78 5.57
C PRO A 26 -2.01 5.94 4.56
N ILE A 27 -0.98 6.02 3.70
CA ILE A 27 -0.86 7.04 2.64
C ILE A 27 -1.18 6.40 1.29
N ILE A 28 -0.48 5.31 0.99
CA ILE A 28 -0.71 4.39 -0.12
C ILE A 28 -0.69 2.96 0.44
N GLY A 29 -1.30 2.03 -0.28
CA GLY A 29 -1.28 0.61 0.02
C GLY A 29 -1.43 -0.20 -1.25
N ILE A 30 -0.75 -1.35 -1.31
CA ILE A 30 -0.84 -2.30 -2.41
C ILE A 30 -1.32 -3.64 -1.84
N ASP A 31 -2.35 -4.22 -2.45
CA ASP A 31 -2.79 -5.56 -2.12
C ASP A 31 -1.91 -6.59 -2.85
N VAL A 32 -1.36 -7.53 -2.09
CA VAL A 32 -0.48 -8.62 -2.56
C VAL A 32 -1.07 -10.01 -2.27
N TRP A 33 -2.36 -10.10 -1.95
CA TRP A 33 -3.09 -11.36 -2.02
C TRP A 33 -3.12 -11.85 -3.47
N GLU A 34 -3.02 -13.16 -3.67
CA GLU A 34 -2.95 -13.73 -5.02
C GLU A 34 -4.12 -13.30 -5.89
N HIS A 35 -5.33 -13.21 -5.34
CA HIS A 35 -6.51 -12.77 -6.10
C HIS A 35 -6.39 -11.35 -6.68
N ALA A 36 -5.51 -10.50 -6.16
CA ALA A 36 -5.29 -9.16 -6.70
C ALA A 36 -4.52 -9.18 -8.04
N TYR A 37 -3.75 -10.24 -8.31
CA TYR A 37 -2.84 -10.27 -9.46
C TYR A 37 -2.81 -11.58 -10.27
N TYR A 38 -3.32 -12.69 -9.74
CA TYR A 38 -3.03 -14.02 -10.29
C TYR A 38 -3.52 -14.24 -11.72
N LEU A 39 -4.69 -13.69 -12.08
CA LEU A 39 -5.26 -13.88 -13.43
C LEU A 39 -4.33 -13.35 -14.54
N LYS A 40 -3.59 -12.27 -14.28
CA LYS A 40 -2.67 -11.67 -15.26
C LYS A 40 -1.21 -12.08 -15.03
N TYR A 41 -0.78 -12.17 -13.78
CA TYR A 41 0.65 -12.32 -13.43
C TYR A 41 1.00 -13.71 -12.88
N GLN A 42 0.04 -14.55 -12.53
CA GLN A 42 0.26 -15.87 -11.91
C GLN A 42 1.23 -15.77 -10.72
N ASN A 43 2.37 -16.45 -10.75
CA ASN A 43 3.39 -16.39 -9.71
C ASN A 43 4.30 -15.13 -9.76
N ARG A 44 4.18 -14.28 -10.80
CA ARG A 44 5.05 -13.13 -11.04
C ARG A 44 4.62 -11.89 -10.26
N ARG A 45 4.57 -11.98 -8.92
CA ARG A 45 4.22 -10.86 -8.05
C ARG A 45 5.09 -9.62 -8.27
N ALA A 46 6.39 -9.82 -8.53
CA ALA A 46 7.32 -8.71 -8.81
C ALA A 46 6.87 -7.87 -10.01
N GLU A 47 6.47 -8.51 -11.11
CA GLU A 47 5.97 -7.82 -12.31
C GLU A 47 4.66 -7.05 -12.04
N TYR A 48 3.79 -7.59 -11.18
CA TYR A 48 2.60 -6.87 -10.72
C TYR A 48 2.96 -5.60 -9.93
N ILE A 49 3.90 -5.69 -8.98
CA ILE A 49 4.36 -4.56 -8.17
C ILE A 49 4.99 -3.48 -9.07
N ASP A 50 5.86 -3.87 -10.00
CA ASP A 50 6.50 -2.95 -10.94
C ASP A 50 5.46 -2.21 -11.79
N ASN A 51 4.45 -2.92 -12.29
CA ASN A 51 3.38 -2.32 -13.08
C ASN A 51 2.41 -1.47 -12.25
N TRP A 52 2.18 -1.82 -10.98
CA TRP A 52 1.30 -1.09 -10.08
C TRP A 52 1.79 0.35 -9.86
N TRP A 53 3.12 0.58 -9.82
CA TRP A 53 3.69 1.92 -9.70
C TRP A 53 3.26 2.89 -10.81
N ASN A 54 2.91 2.40 -12.00
CA ASN A 54 2.44 3.22 -13.11
C ASN A 54 1.02 3.79 -12.91
N VAL A 55 0.24 3.25 -11.96
CA VAL A 55 -1.16 3.61 -11.74
C VAL A 55 -1.45 4.17 -10.35
N VAL A 56 -0.41 4.39 -9.53
CA VAL A 56 -0.56 4.99 -8.20
C VAL A 56 -1.11 6.40 -8.32
N ASN A 57 -2.21 6.69 -7.62
CA ASN A 57 -2.77 8.03 -7.53
C ASN A 57 -2.00 8.87 -6.48
N TRP A 58 -1.01 9.62 -6.95
CA TRP A 58 -0.18 10.46 -6.09
C TRP A 58 -0.91 11.68 -5.52
N GLU A 59 -1.91 12.23 -6.21
CA GLU A 59 -2.73 13.33 -5.66
C GLU A 59 -3.52 12.88 -4.43
N GLN A 60 -4.06 11.66 -4.46
CA GLN A 60 -4.74 11.09 -3.29
C GLN A 60 -3.75 10.77 -2.17
N ALA A 61 -2.56 10.28 -2.49
CA ALA A 61 -1.49 10.05 -1.50
C ALA A 61 -1.12 11.37 -0.79
N GLU A 62 -0.98 12.47 -1.54
CA GLU A 62 -0.71 13.78 -0.96
C GLU A 62 -1.85 14.26 -0.05
N LYS A 63 -3.11 14.10 -0.47
CA LYS A 63 -4.28 14.40 0.38
C LYS A 63 -4.30 13.58 1.66
N ASN A 64 -3.90 12.31 1.60
CA ASN A 64 -3.81 11.45 2.79
C ASN A 64 -2.69 11.90 3.74
N TYR A 65 -1.56 12.37 3.20
CA TYR A 65 -0.44 12.87 4.00
C TYR A 65 -0.71 14.23 4.67
N LYS A 66 -1.53 15.08 4.05
CA LYS A 66 -1.88 16.42 4.56
C LYS A 66 -3.05 16.45 5.55
N LYS A 67 -3.68 15.30 5.84
CA LYS A 67 -4.74 15.18 6.85
C LYS A 67 -4.16 15.22 8.25
#